data_AF-A0A956P213-F1
#
_entry.id   AF-A0A956P213-F1
#
_cell.length_a   1.000
_cell.length_b   1.000
_cell.length_c   1.000
_cell.angle_alpha   90.00
_cell.angle_beta   90.00
_cell.angle_gamma   90.00
#
_symmetry.space_group_name_H-M   'P 1'
#
loop_
_entity.id
_entity.type
_entity.pdbx_description
1 polymer ?
#
loop_
_entity_poly.entity_id
_entity_poly.type
_entity_poly.pdbx_seq_one_letter_code
_entity_poly.pdbx_strand_id
1 'polypeptide(L)'
;MRPPRPTGGLLLLGLLLAPARASAQDYAPRWDRLERLAAAVEADSIPKQQIEGEARRAVIWAAQRTVRGREARTVARLAIAAGAPFAPPDSLMPLGERFWRAGATRALRSALAADSGDVGAALMLERLFPYPAPWIEPERELAQLRALAARHVALPPELVVAWVGMELERGHPDTAARALDRLGPGDLPDAQRWHLSAQVEFALDDPRATASYYRGAAEIIDPAGAAPYRRDVAWIADSTELASWDSMRTAGGDAAAWLRRFWQRRDLADLRPPGSRLAEHFARYRTALRD
;
A
#
# COMPACT_ATOMS: atom_id res chain seq x y z
N MET A 1 -32.42 -29.53 29.74
CA MET A 1 -31.08 -28.89 29.77
C MET A 1 -31.13 -27.66 28.88
N ARG A 2 -30.99 -26.46 29.47
CA ARG A 2 -30.94 -25.19 28.71
C ARG A 2 -29.48 -24.85 28.38
N PRO A 3 -29.16 -24.35 27.18
CA PRO A 3 -27.83 -23.86 26.86
C PRO A 3 -27.56 -22.52 27.59
N PRO A 4 -26.31 -22.23 28.00
CA PRO A 4 -25.97 -20.97 28.61
C PRO A 4 -25.98 -19.83 27.57
N ARG A 5 -26.46 -18.66 28.00
CA ARG A 5 -26.44 -17.41 27.21
C ARG A 5 -25.00 -16.87 27.13
N PRO A 6 -24.56 -16.31 25.99
CA PRO A 6 -23.31 -15.56 25.94
C PRO A 6 -23.51 -14.18 26.58
N THR A 7 -22.77 -13.92 27.65
CA THR A 7 -22.58 -12.57 28.21
C THR A 7 -21.76 -11.74 27.24
N GLY A 8 -22.41 -10.78 26.59
CA GLY A 8 -21.76 -9.73 25.80
C GLY A 8 -20.98 -8.79 26.72
N GLY A 9 -19.66 -8.93 26.73
CA GLY A 9 -18.74 -7.96 27.32
C GLY A 9 -18.38 -6.91 26.27
N LEU A 10 -19.04 -5.75 26.34
CA LEU A 10 -18.56 -4.51 25.73
C LEU A 10 -17.26 -4.11 26.43
N LEU A 11 -16.12 -4.52 25.87
CA LEU A 11 -14.80 -4.02 26.28
C LEU A 11 -14.61 -2.61 25.72
N LEU A 12 -15.17 -1.63 26.44
CA LEU A 12 -14.70 -0.26 26.43
C LEU A 12 -13.24 -0.27 26.89
N LEU A 13 -12.34 -0.04 25.94
CA LEU A 13 -10.89 0.05 26.12
C LEU A 13 -10.55 1.31 26.94
N GLY A 14 -10.74 1.22 28.25
CA GLY A 14 -10.19 2.15 29.23
C GLY A 14 -8.75 1.75 29.52
N LEU A 15 -7.78 2.40 28.87
CA LEU A 15 -6.36 2.17 29.13
C LEU A 15 -5.63 3.50 29.40
N LEU A 16 -5.46 3.75 30.70
CA LEU A 16 -4.30 4.34 31.38
C LEU A 16 -3.67 5.60 30.75
N LEU A 17 -4.29 6.74 31.04
CA LEU A 17 -3.65 8.06 31.06
C LEU A 17 -3.14 8.33 32.48
N ALA A 18 -1.83 8.30 32.70
CA ALA A 18 -1.22 8.93 33.87
C ALA A 18 -1.09 10.46 33.62
N PRO A 19 -1.30 11.33 34.62
CA PRO A 19 -1.62 12.73 34.40
C PRO A 19 -0.37 13.62 34.32
N ALA A 20 0.06 13.98 33.12
CA ALA A 20 0.66 15.30 32.91
C ALA A 20 -0.49 16.31 32.74
N ARG A 21 -0.98 16.85 33.86
CA ARG A 21 -2.13 17.78 33.96
C ARG A 21 -1.80 19.23 33.56
N ALA A 22 -0.92 19.45 32.59
CA ALA A 22 -1.06 20.63 31.75
C ALA A 22 -2.12 20.25 30.72
N SER A 23 -3.34 20.79 30.87
CA SER A 23 -4.48 20.35 30.10
C SER A 23 -4.12 20.41 28.60
N ALA A 24 -4.25 19.29 27.88
CA ALA A 24 -4.12 19.32 26.42
C ALA A 24 -5.16 20.26 25.77
N GLN A 25 -6.15 20.72 26.54
CA GLN A 25 -7.15 21.70 26.15
C GLN A 25 -6.56 23.10 25.92
N ASP A 26 -5.52 23.49 26.68
CA ASP A 26 -4.87 24.82 26.58
C ASP A 26 -3.67 24.84 25.62
N TYR A 27 -3.30 23.70 25.04
CA TYR A 27 -2.22 23.64 24.06
C TYR A 27 -2.67 24.30 22.76
N ALA A 28 -2.02 25.39 22.37
CA ALA A 28 -2.10 25.95 21.02
C ALA A 28 -0.75 25.69 20.32
N PRO A 29 -0.69 24.79 19.33
CA PRO A 29 0.56 24.49 18.64
C PRO A 29 1.13 25.75 17.97
N ARG A 30 2.42 26.01 18.18
CA ARG A 30 3.17 27.00 17.41
C ARG A 30 3.57 26.37 16.08
N TRP A 31 2.73 26.50 15.05
CA TRP A 31 2.89 25.79 13.78
C TRP A 31 4.27 25.97 13.13
N ASP A 32 4.81 27.19 13.09
CA ASP A 32 6.15 27.44 12.54
C ASP A 32 7.24 26.63 13.25
N ARG A 33 7.10 26.40 14.56
CA ARG A 33 8.02 25.56 15.32
C ARG A 33 7.85 24.09 14.96
N LEU A 34 6.61 23.62 14.88
CA LEU A 34 6.31 22.22 14.52
C LEU A 34 6.79 21.88 13.12
N GLU A 35 6.72 22.82 12.19
CA GLU A 35 7.22 22.65 10.83
C GLU A 35 8.73 22.60 10.76
N ARG A 36 9.43 23.48 11.50
CA ARG A 36 10.89 23.41 11.63
C ARG A 36 11.31 22.07 12.23
N LEU A 37 10.57 21.55 13.21
CA LEU A 37 10.84 20.23 13.79
C LEU A 37 10.60 19.11 12.76
N ALA A 38 9.49 19.14 12.02
CA ALA A 38 9.20 18.15 10.99
C ALA A 38 10.27 18.14 9.89
N ALA A 39 10.72 19.32 9.45
CA ALA A 39 11.81 19.44 8.47
C ALA A 39 13.15 18.97 9.03
N ALA A 40 13.46 19.29 10.28
CA ALA A 40 14.68 18.87 10.94
C ALA A 40 14.78 17.34 11.07
N VAL A 41 13.66 16.64 11.31
CA VAL A 41 13.66 15.17 11.42
C VAL A 41 13.80 14.52 10.06
N GLU A 42 13.15 15.05 9.03
CA GLU A 42 13.34 14.55 7.66
C GLU A 42 14.77 14.70 7.16
N ALA A 43 15.48 15.73 7.64
CA ALA A 43 16.90 15.94 7.37
C ALA A 43 17.83 15.14 8.30
N ASP A 44 17.30 14.26 9.16
CA ASP A 44 18.03 13.49 10.18
C ASP A 44 18.91 14.37 11.10
N SER A 45 18.49 15.62 11.32
CA SER A 45 19.28 16.63 12.04
C SER A 45 18.97 16.69 13.55
N ILE A 46 17.91 16.00 14.01
CA ILE A 46 17.54 15.93 15.42
C ILE A 46 17.10 14.51 15.82
N PRO A 47 17.48 14.02 17.01
CA PRO A 47 17.04 12.71 17.49
C PRO A 47 15.53 12.62 17.69
N LYS A 48 14.95 11.47 17.32
CA LYS A 48 13.52 11.15 17.52
C LYS A 48 13.00 11.43 18.93
N GLN A 49 13.79 11.13 19.97
CA GLN A 49 13.40 11.34 21.37
C GLN A 49 13.12 12.83 21.67
N GLN A 50 13.75 13.76 20.94
CA GLN A 50 13.56 15.19 21.14
C GLN A 50 12.24 15.71 20.57
N ILE A 51 11.64 15.01 19.59
CA ILE A 51 10.37 15.43 18.99
C ILE A 51 9.15 14.72 19.56
N GLU A 52 9.32 13.59 20.27
CA GLU A 52 8.20 12.74 20.67
C GLU A 52 7.16 13.50 21.52
N GLY A 53 7.62 14.32 22.47
CA GLY A 53 6.73 15.10 23.33
C GLY A 53 5.88 16.12 22.56
N GLU A 54 6.47 16.82 21.58
CA GLU A 54 5.73 17.78 20.74
C GLU A 54 4.81 17.06 19.76
N ALA A 55 5.28 15.99 19.13
CA ALA A 55 4.49 15.17 18.21
C ALA A 55 3.25 14.58 18.92
N ARG A 56 3.41 14.06 20.13
CA ARG A 56 2.31 13.50 20.93
C ARG A 56 1.26 14.57 21.25
N ARG A 57 1.69 15.76 21.66
CA ARG A 57 0.77 16.89 21.91
C ARG A 57 0.04 17.32 20.64
N ALA A 58 0.75 17.44 19.53
CA ALA A 58 0.15 17.80 18.24
C ALA A 58 -0.89 16.77 17.77
N VAL A 59 -0.60 15.47 17.89
CA VAL A 59 -1.55 14.39 17.54
C VAL A 59 -2.79 14.41 18.43
N ILE A 60 -2.62 14.55 19.76
CA ILE A 60 -3.75 14.63 20.69
C ILE A 60 -4.61 15.86 20.39
N TRP A 61 -3.97 17.01 20.17
CA TRP A 61 -4.65 18.26 19.82
C TRP A 61 -5.44 18.14 18.52
N ALA A 62 -4.84 17.58 17.47
CA ALA A 62 -5.47 17.30 16.19
C ALA A 62 -6.54 16.20 16.23
N ALA A 63 -6.55 15.36 17.26
CA ALA A 63 -7.64 14.39 17.47
C ALA A 63 -8.88 15.05 18.08
N GLN A 64 -8.72 16.17 18.80
CA GLN A 64 -9.81 16.91 19.43
C GLN A 64 -10.36 18.03 18.54
N ARG A 65 -9.65 18.38 17.47
CA ARG A 65 -9.97 19.53 16.59
C ARG A 65 -9.73 19.17 15.14
N THR A 66 -10.52 19.73 14.23
CA THR A 66 -10.31 19.53 12.79
C THR A 66 -9.09 20.33 12.33
N VAL A 67 -7.99 19.64 12.03
CA VAL A 67 -6.82 20.19 11.32
C VAL A 67 -7.02 20.06 9.81
N ARG A 68 -6.55 21.02 9.02
CA ARG A 68 -6.71 20.98 7.55
C ARG A 68 -5.41 21.35 6.84
N GLY A 69 -5.32 20.93 5.57
CA GLY A 69 -4.23 21.30 4.66
C GLY A 69 -2.84 21.18 5.29
N ARG A 70 -2.13 22.31 5.36
CA ARG A 70 -0.75 22.39 5.86
C ARG A 70 -0.59 21.87 7.30
N GLU A 71 -1.48 22.26 8.21
CA GLU A 71 -1.43 21.86 9.63
C GLU A 71 -1.56 20.33 9.78
N ALA A 72 -2.50 19.75 9.04
CA ALA A 72 -2.74 18.32 9.01
C ALA A 72 -1.52 17.55 8.49
N ARG A 73 -0.89 18.02 7.40
CA ARG A 73 0.37 17.42 6.91
C ARG A 73 1.49 17.52 7.93
N THR A 74 1.65 18.66 8.60
CA THR A 74 2.67 18.84 9.65
C THR A 74 2.47 17.86 10.81
N VAL A 75 1.23 17.69 11.29
CA VAL A 75 0.91 16.70 12.33
C VAL A 75 1.25 15.29 11.86
N ALA A 76 0.89 14.93 10.62
CA ALA A 76 1.18 13.62 10.07
C ALA A 76 2.69 13.35 9.95
N ARG A 77 3.47 14.32 9.46
CA ARG A 77 4.94 14.23 9.35
C ARG A 77 5.58 14.00 10.71
N LEU A 78 5.17 14.77 11.73
CA LEU A 78 5.65 14.59 13.10
C LEU A 78 5.26 13.22 13.68
N ALA A 79 4.04 12.75 13.43
CA ALA A 79 3.59 11.44 13.90
C ALA A 79 4.35 10.29 13.23
N ILE A 80 4.62 10.38 11.92
CA ILE A 80 5.46 9.41 11.20
C ILE A 80 6.87 9.41 11.76
N ALA A 81 7.48 10.58 11.88
CA ALA A 81 8.82 10.77 12.43
C ALA A 81 8.96 10.22 13.87
N ALA A 82 8.00 10.51 14.74
CA ALA A 82 7.97 10.00 16.11
C ALA A 82 7.60 8.52 16.21
N GLY A 83 6.93 7.97 15.20
CA GLY A 83 6.52 6.56 15.16
C GLY A 83 7.59 5.63 14.59
N ALA A 84 8.36 6.09 13.61
CA ALA A 84 9.31 5.29 12.84
C ALA A 84 10.44 4.64 13.70
N PRO A 85 10.98 3.47 13.28
CA PRO A 85 10.53 2.67 12.15
C PRO A 85 9.19 2.01 12.45
N PHE A 86 8.37 1.86 11.42
CA PHE A 86 7.10 1.14 11.54
C PHE A 86 7.26 -0.32 11.13
N ALA A 87 6.55 -1.22 11.81
CA ALA A 87 6.48 -2.60 11.39
C ALA A 87 5.79 -2.71 10.01
N PRO A 88 6.12 -3.74 9.22
CA PRO A 88 5.41 -4.04 7.97
C PRO A 88 3.88 -4.17 8.22
N PRO A 89 3.03 -3.83 7.24
CA PRO A 89 1.57 -3.88 7.38
C PRO A 89 1.01 -5.24 7.83
N ASP A 90 1.73 -6.33 7.52
CA ASP A 90 1.32 -7.71 7.79
C ASP A 90 1.80 -8.22 9.17
N SER A 91 2.51 -7.40 9.94
CA SER A 91 3.04 -7.75 11.26
C SER A 91 2.09 -7.32 12.39
N LEU A 92 2.16 -8.02 13.52
CA LEU A 92 1.45 -7.61 14.74
C LEU A 92 1.99 -6.25 15.21
N MET A 93 1.16 -5.21 15.08
CA MET A 93 1.54 -3.84 15.36
C MET A 93 1.65 -3.56 16.88
N PRO A 94 2.81 -3.11 17.39
CA PRO A 94 2.96 -2.69 18.78
C PRO A 94 1.94 -1.60 19.17
N LEU A 95 1.52 -1.56 20.44
CA LEU A 95 0.56 -0.55 20.93
C LEU A 95 1.05 0.89 20.70
N GLY A 96 2.35 1.16 20.91
CA GLY A 96 2.93 2.48 20.68
C GLY A 96 2.87 2.90 19.21
N GLU A 97 3.07 1.96 18.29
CA GLU A 97 3.00 2.21 16.85
C GLU A 97 1.56 2.54 16.39
N ARG A 98 0.57 1.84 16.95
CA ARG A 98 -0.85 2.11 16.66
C ARG A 98 -1.23 3.56 16.92
N PHE A 99 -0.74 4.15 18.00
CA PHE A 99 -1.00 5.56 18.33
C PHE A 99 -0.50 6.49 17.22
N TRP A 100 0.76 6.33 16.81
CA TRP A 100 1.38 7.19 15.80
C TRP A 100 0.76 7.01 14.41
N ARG A 101 0.55 5.78 13.98
CA ARG A 101 -0.09 5.48 12.69
C ARG A 101 -1.52 6.00 12.65
N ALA A 102 -2.33 5.77 13.69
CA ALA A 102 -3.71 6.28 13.73
C ALA A 102 -3.76 7.82 13.74
N GLY A 103 -2.85 8.48 14.47
CA GLY A 103 -2.70 9.92 14.48
C GLY A 103 -2.36 10.49 13.10
N ALA A 104 -1.35 9.92 12.44
CA ALA A 104 -0.95 10.32 11.10
C ALA A 104 -2.09 10.09 10.08
N THR A 105 -2.72 8.92 10.11
CA THR A 105 -3.84 8.56 9.22
C THR A 105 -4.98 9.57 9.35
N ARG A 106 -5.41 9.87 10.58
CA ARG A 106 -6.49 10.83 10.83
C ARG A 106 -6.15 12.21 10.28
N ALA A 107 -4.93 12.69 10.52
CA ALA A 107 -4.47 13.97 10.02
C ALA A 107 -4.45 14.00 8.47
N LEU A 108 -3.87 12.99 7.82
CA LEU A 108 -3.82 12.90 6.36
C LEU A 108 -5.22 12.82 5.73
N ARG A 109 -6.13 12.04 6.32
CA ARG A 109 -7.55 11.98 5.89
C ARG A 109 -8.25 13.32 6.05
N SER A 110 -7.92 14.08 7.10
CA SER A 110 -8.45 15.44 7.31
C SER A 110 -7.91 16.43 6.28
N ALA A 111 -6.63 16.29 5.87
CA ALA A 111 -6.06 17.07 4.76
C ALA A 111 -6.79 16.77 3.44
N LEU A 112 -6.98 15.50 3.11
CA LEU A 112 -7.68 15.05 1.89
C LEU A 112 -9.18 15.43 1.89
N ALA A 113 -9.83 15.43 3.05
CA ALA A 113 -11.21 15.89 3.16
C ALA A 113 -11.33 17.41 2.94
N ALA A 114 -10.31 18.19 3.31
CA ALA A 114 -10.27 19.63 3.06
C ALA A 114 -9.88 19.96 1.60
N ASP A 115 -9.01 19.15 1.01
CA ASP A 115 -8.60 19.24 -0.38
C ASP A 115 -8.36 17.85 -0.98
N SER A 116 -9.34 17.36 -1.76
CA SER A 116 -9.23 16.07 -2.45
C SER A 116 -8.12 16.02 -3.50
N GLY A 117 -7.49 17.16 -3.80
CA GLY A 117 -6.33 17.28 -4.68
C GLY A 117 -4.99 17.21 -3.96
N ASP A 118 -4.93 16.96 -2.64
CA ASP A 118 -3.68 16.97 -1.89
C ASP A 118 -2.83 15.72 -2.15
N VAL A 119 -2.04 15.76 -3.24
CA VAL A 119 -1.11 14.67 -3.65
C VAL A 119 -0.12 14.32 -2.54
N GLY A 120 0.36 15.32 -1.80
CA GLY A 120 1.32 15.09 -0.71
C GLY A 120 0.72 14.27 0.42
N ALA A 121 -0.53 14.58 0.81
CA ALA A 121 -1.23 13.81 1.83
C ALA A 121 -1.54 12.37 1.36
N ALA A 122 -1.96 12.21 0.10
CA ALA A 122 -2.22 10.90 -0.48
C ALA A 122 -0.96 10.02 -0.55
N LEU A 123 0.16 10.58 -1.02
CA LEU A 123 1.43 9.86 -1.09
C LEU A 123 1.96 9.44 0.29
N MET A 124 1.82 10.30 1.30
CA MET A 124 2.16 9.94 2.68
C MET A 124 1.27 8.81 3.22
N LEU A 125 0.00 8.80 2.84
CA LEU A 125 -0.94 7.76 3.25
C LEU A 125 -0.59 6.42 2.59
N GLU A 126 -0.29 6.43 1.29
CA GLU A 126 0.17 5.25 0.54
C GLU A 126 1.47 4.69 1.15
N ARG A 127 2.42 5.54 1.54
CA ARG A 127 3.66 5.07 2.20
C ARG A 127 3.41 4.45 3.57
N LEU A 128 2.39 4.90 4.29
CA LEU A 128 2.01 4.31 5.58
C LEU A 128 1.31 2.96 5.40
N PHE A 129 0.45 2.85 4.39
CA PHE A 129 -0.35 1.66 4.11
C PHE A 129 -0.25 1.36 2.61
N PRO A 130 0.87 0.78 2.15
CA PRO A 130 1.05 0.52 0.74
C PRO A 130 0.03 -0.50 0.26
N TYR A 131 -0.60 -0.24 -0.88
CA TYR A 131 -1.49 -1.21 -1.49
C TYR A 131 -0.73 -2.48 -1.91
N PRO A 132 -1.29 -3.69 -1.72
CA PRO A 132 -2.55 -3.99 -1.03
C PRO A 132 -2.37 -3.98 0.49
N ALA A 133 -3.19 -3.19 1.20
CA ALA A 133 -3.22 -3.15 2.66
C ALA A 133 -4.65 -3.47 3.17
N PRO A 134 -4.83 -4.49 4.03
CA PRO A 134 -6.15 -4.92 4.50
C PRO A 134 -6.84 -3.90 5.44
N TRP A 135 -6.13 -2.86 5.84
CA TRP A 135 -6.58 -1.87 6.83
C TRP A 135 -7.18 -0.60 6.21
N ILE A 136 -7.29 -0.54 4.88
CA ILE A 136 -7.82 0.60 4.13
C ILE A 136 -9.27 0.31 3.74
N GLU A 137 -10.15 1.31 3.83
CA GLU A 137 -11.48 1.28 3.21
C GLU A 137 -11.33 1.43 1.68
N PRO A 138 -11.42 0.37 0.87
CA PRO A 138 -10.95 0.42 -0.52
C PRO A 138 -11.78 1.36 -1.39
N GLU A 139 -13.09 1.44 -1.17
CA GLU A 139 -13.97 2.35 -1.92
C GLU A 139 -13.66 3.82 -1.66
N ARG A 140 -13.34 4.16 -0.40
CA ARG A 140 -12.97 5.52 -0.02
C ARG A 140 -11.63 5.91 -0.62
N GLU A 141 -10.65 5.02 -0.58
CA GLU A 141 -9.35 5.26 -1.19
C GLU A 141 -9.46 5.38 -2.71
N LEU A 142 -10.24 4.49 -3.35
CA LEU A 142 -10.45 4.55 -4.78
C LEU A 142 -11.14 5.84 -5.22
N ALA A 143 -12.17 6.28 -4.49
CA ALA A 143 -12.82 7.57 -4.75
C ALA A 143 -11.82 8.74 -4.63
N GLN A 144 -10.90 8.67 -3.66
CA GLN A 144 -9.85 9.65 -3.47
C GLN A 144 -8.81 9.64 -4.60
N LEU A 145 -8.36 8.47 -5.04
CA LEU A 145 -7.42 8.33 -6.17
C LEU A 145 -8.04 8.84 -7.48
N ARG A 146 -9.32 8.54 -7.73
CA ARG A 146 -10.07 9.10 -8.87
C ARG A 146 -10.19 10.63 -8.79
N ALA A 147 -10.44 11.19 -7.61
CA ALA A 147 -10.51 12.64 -7.42
C ALA A 147 -9.15 13.32 -7.67
N LEU A 148 -8.05 12.71 -7.23
CA LEU A 148 -6.69 13.15 -7.56
C LEU A 148 -6.46 13.10 -9.07
N ALA A 149 -6.81 11.98 -9.70
CA ALA A 149 -6.64 11.78 -11.13
C ALA A 149 -7.44 12.76 -11.99
N ALA A 150 -8.61 13.20 -11.51
CA ALA A 150 -9.41 14.23 -12.19
C ALA A 150 -8.81 15.64 -12.09
N ARG A 151 -8.00 15.91 -11.06
CA ARG A 151 -7.43 17.23 -10.78
C ARG A 151 -5.99 17.41 -11.23
N HIS A 152 -5.27 16.31 -11.39
CA HIS A 152 -3.84 16.31 -11.72
C HIS A 152 -3.60 15.52 -13.01
N VAL A 153 -2.84 16.13 -13.92
CA VAL A 153 -2.40 15.51 -15.17
C VAL A 153 -1.41 14.38 -14.87
N ALA A 154 -0.44 14.65 -13.99
CA ALA A 154 0.55 13.68 -13.54
C ALA A 154 0.34 13.35 -12.06
N LEU A 155 0.49 12.07 -11.71
CA LEU A 155 0.49 11.59 -10.34
C LEU A 155 1.82 10.87 -10.07
N PRO A 156 2.30 10.87 -8.82
CA PRO A 156 3.39 9.99 -8.41
C PRO A 156 3.12 8.54 -8.83
N PRO A 157 4.11 7.81 -9.38
CA PRO A 157 3.93 6.45 -9.86
C PRO A 157 3.32 5.51 -8.81
N GLU A 158 3.68 5.68 -7.54
CA GLU A 158 3.15 4.86 -6.44
C GLU A 158 1.63 4.99 -6.29
N LEU A 159 1.09 6.20 -6.45
CA LEU A 159 -0.35 6.43 -6.42
C LEU A 159 -1.05 5.86 -7.64
N VAL A 160 -0.40 5.87 -8.81
CA VAL A 160 -0.95 5.25 -10.02
C VAL A 160 -0.98 3.73 -9.89
N VAL A 161 0.07 3.11 -9.33
CA VAL A 161 0.10 1.67 -9.07
C VAL A 161 -1.01 1.26 -8.10
N ALA A 162 -1.17 1.99 -6.99
CA ALA A 162 -2.26 1.75 -6.05
C ALA A 162 -3.63 1.90 -6.73
N TRP A 163 -3.80 2.91 -7.59
CA TRP A 163 -5.03 3.13 -8.33
C TRP A 163 -5.34 1.98 -9.29
N VAL A 164 -4.38 1.54 -10.10
CA VAL A 164 -4.53 0.37 -11.00
C VAL A 164 -4.98 -0.86 -10.20
N GLY A 165 -4.28 -1.17 -9.10
CA GLY A 165 -4.58 -2.31 -8.25
C GLY A 165 -6.01 -2.28 -7.69
N MET A 166 -6.42 -1.14 -7.13
CA MET A 166 -7.77 -0.98 -6.57
C MET A 166 -8.88 -1.03 -7.63
N GLU A 167 -8.64 -0.52 -8.85
CA GLU A 167 -9.60 -0.66 -9.95
C GLU A 167 -9.76 -2.14 -10.37
N LEU A 168 -8.67 -2.90 -10.41
CA LEU A 168 -8.72 -4.34 -10.72
C LEU A 168 -9.46 -5.12 -9.63
N GLU A 169 -9.17 -4.84 -8.37
CA GLU A 169 -9.88 -5.38 -7.20
C GLU A 169 -11.39 -5.10 -7.32
N ARG A 170 -11.79 -3.87 -7.62
CA ARG A 170 -13.20 -3.48 -7.76
C ARG A 170 -13.84 -3.90 -9.08
N GLY A 171 -13.11 -4.60 -9.95
CA GLY A 171 -13.64 -5.12 -11.21
C GLY A 171 -13.90 -4.07 -12.28
N HIS A 172 -13.09 -3.02 -12.33
CA HIS A 172 -13.13 -1.97 -13.35
C HIS A 172 -11.87 -1.98 -14.24
N PRO A 173 -11.63 -3.06 -15.01
CA PRO A 173 -10.38 -3.22 -15.75
C PRO A 173 -10.16 -2.14 -16.83
N ASP A 174 -11.21 -1.59 -17.44
CA ASP A 174 -11.08 -0.46 -18.38
C ASP A 174 -10.57 0.82 -17.69
N THR A 175 -10.94 1.04 -16.42
CA THR A 175 -10.44 2.18 -15.65
C THR A 175 -9.02 1.92 -15.16
N ALA A 176 -8.70 0.67 -14.81
CA ALA A 176 -7.33 0.26 -14.51
C ALA A 176 -6.40 0.48 -15.72
N ALA A 177 -6.84 0.14 -16.93
CA ALA A 177 -6.07 0.40 -18.15
C ALA A 177 -5.80 1.90 -18.36
N ARG A 178 -6.83 2.75 -18.21
CA ARG A 178 -6.67 4.21 -18.31
C ARG A 178 -5.77 4.79 -17.21
N ALA A 179 -5.76 4.19 -16.02
CA ALA A 179 -4.85 4.57 -14.96
C ALA A 179 -3.40 4.19 -15.32
N LEU A 180 -3.20 2.97 -15.84
CA LEU A 180 -1.90 2.47 -16.28
C LEU A 180 -1.28 3.32 -17.39
N ASP A 181 -2.10 3.83 -18.33
CA ASP A 181 -1.66 4.74 -19.40
C ASP A 181 -1.06 6.06 -18.89
N ARG A 182 -1.25 6.40 -17.60
CA ARG A 182 -0.63 7.58 -16.99
C ARG A 182 0.83 7.38 -16.60
N LEU A 183 1.31 6.14 -16.57
CA LEU A 183 2.72 5.87 -16.33
C LEU A 183 3.52 6.08 -17.61
N GLY A 184 4.40 7.08 -17.63
CA GLY A 184 5.38 7.30 -18.69
C GLY A 184 6.60 6.38 -18.57
N PRO A 185 7.42 6.22 -19.62
CA PRO A 185 8.65 5.42 -19.57
C PRO A 185 9.57 5.85 -18.40
N GLY A 186 10.10 4.89 -17.65
CA GLY A 186 10.98 5.16 -16.49
C GLY A 186 10.27 5.38 -15.16
N ASP A 187 8.94 5.57 -15.13
CA ASP A 187 8.17 5.72 -13.87
C ASP A 187 8.21 4.47 -12.99
N LEU A 188 8.39 3.31 -13.62
CA LEU A 188 8.56 2.01 -12.98
C LEU A 188 9.65 1.23 -13.70
N PRO A 189 10.35 0.31 -13.01
CA PRO A 189 11.15 -0.71 -13.66
C PRO A 189 10.32 -1.48 -14.70
N ASP A 190 10.93 -1.79 -15.85
CA ASP A 190 10.22 -2.41 -16.98
C ASP A 190 9.53 -3.72 -16.59
N ALA A 191 10.19 -4.56 -15.79
CA ALA A 191 9.59 -5.79 -15.25
C ALA A 191 8.27 -5.53 -14.50
N GLN A 192 8.23 -4.50 -13.66
CA GLN A 192 7.02 -4.15 -12.89
C GLN A 192 5.92 -3.57 -13.79
N ARG A 193 6.29 -2.72 -14.75
CA ARG A 193 5.34 -2.17 -15.73
C ARG A 193 4.67 -3.30 -16.53
N TRP A 194 5.47 -4.20 -17.09
CA TRP A 194 4.95 -5.33 -17.89
C TRP A 194 4.11 -6.29 -17.06
N HIS A 195 4.46 -6.49 -15.77
CA HIS A 195 3.63 -7.25 -14.83
C HIS A 195 2.26 -6.59 -14.62
N LEU A 196 2.22 -5.28 -14.38
CA LEU A 196 0.96 -4.52 -14.27
C LEU A 196 0.14 -4.54 -15.57
N SER A 197 0.80 -4.40 -16.73
CA SER A 197 0.16 -4.58 -18.04
C SER A 197 -0.49 -5.95 -18.15
N ALA A 198 0.22 -7.02 -17.79
CA ALA A 198 -0.32 -8.38 -17.83
C ALA A 198 -1.54 -8.53 -16.92
N GLN A 199 -1.52 -7.97 -15.70
CA GLN A 199 -2.67 -8.00 -14.79
C GLN A 199 -3.92 -7.34 -15.40
N VAL A 200 -3.75 -6.17 -16.00
CA VAL A 200 -4.84 -5.45 -16.69
C VAL A 200 -5.33 -6.23 -17.91
N GLU A 201 -4.41 -6.75 -18.73
CA GLU A 201 -4.72 -7.52 -19.93
C GLU A 201 -5.46 -8.83 -19.60
N PHE A 202 -5.04 -9.57 -18.55
CA PHE A 202 -5.79 -10.73 -18.06
C PHE A 202 -7.18 -10.35 -17.53
N ALA A 203 -7.34 -9.15 -16.97
CA ALA A 203 -8.63 -8.69 -16.50
C ALA A 203 -9.59 -8.28 -17.62
N LEU A 204 -9.05 -7.94 -18.80
CA LEU A 204 -9.75 -7.60 -20.03
C LEU A 204 -9.91 -8.77 -21.00
N ASP A 205 -9.43 -9.97 -20.63
CA ASP A 205 -9.32 -11.13 -21.53
C ASP A 205 -8.56 -10.82 -22.84
N ASP A 206 -7.54 -9.95 -22.76
CA ASP A 206 -6.70 -9.57 -23.91
C ASP A 206 -5.69 -10.69 -24.25
N PRO A 207 -5.61 -11.12 -25.52
CA PRO A 207 -4.69 -12.19 -25.95
C PRO A 207 -3.20 -11.86 -25.71
N ARG A 208 -2.84 -10.60 -25.48
CA ARG A 208 -1.47 -10.17 -25.18
C ARG A 208 -1.02 -10.48 -23.76
N ALA A 209 -1.95 -10.73 -22.83
CA ALA A 209 -1.67 -10.86 -21.39
C ALA A 209 -0.49 -11.81 -21.07
N THR A 210 -0.51 -13.01 -21.65
CA THR A 210 0.54 -14.01 -21.47
C THR A 210 1.89 -13.54 -22.02
N ALA A 211 1.88 -12.85 -23.17
CA ALA A 211 3.10 -12.33 -23.77
C ALA A 211 3.70 -11.21 -22.92
N SER A 212 2.88 -10.28 -22.41
CA SER A 212 3.29 -9.21 -21.50
C SER A 212 3.86 -9.76 -20.20
N TYR A 213 3.23 -10.79 -19.62
CA TYR A 213 3.72 -11.44 -18.41
C TYR A 213 5.15 -11.96 -18.58
N TYR A 214 5.40 -12.74 -19.65
CA TYR A 214 6.73 -13.29 -19.91
C TYR A 214 7.73 -12.25 -20.40
N ARG A 215 7.27 -11.16 -21.03
CA ARG A 215 8.14 -10.03 -21.39
C ARG A 215 8.69 -9.38 -20.13
N GLY A 216 7.84 -9.01 -19.18
CA GLY A 216 8.33 -8.40 -17.94
C GLY A 216 9.22 -9.34 -17.13
N ALA A 217 8.95 -10.64 -17.15
CA ALA A 217 9.84 -11.61 -16.53
C ALA A 217 11.24 -11.66 -17.19
N ALA A 218 11.36 -11.32 -18.47
CA ALA A 218 12.64 -11.23 -19.18
C ALA A 218 13.40 -9.94 -18.84
N GLU A 219 12.68 -8.87 -18.47
CA GLU A 219 13.23 -7.56 -18.06
C GLU A 219 13.63 -7.50 -16.58
N ILE A 220 13.54 -8.62 -15.83
CA ILE A 220 13.99 -8.65 -14.44
C ILE A 220 15.52 -8.49 -14.44
N ILE A 221 15.97 -7.46 -13.71
CA ILE A 221 17.40 -7.15 -13.47
C ILE A 221 17.76 -7.08 -11.98
N ASP A 222 16.76 -6.96 -11.10
CA ASP A 222 16.94 -6.78 -9.67
C ASP A 222 15.84 -7.49 -8.85
N PRO A 223 16.01 -7.61 -7.51
CA PRO A 223 15.01 -8.23 -6.65
C PRO A 223 13.64 -7.50 -6.63
N ALA A 224 13.61 -6.19 -6.86
CA ALA A 224 12.37 -5.41 -6.85
C ALA A 224 11.50 -5.74 -8.07
N GLY A 225 12.11 -5.96 -9.24
CA GLY A 225 11.45 -6.46 -10.45
C GLY A 225 10.99 -7.92 -10.32
N ALA A 226 11.73 -8.75 -9.56
CA ALA A 226 11.37 -10.15 -9.32
C ALA A 226 10.20 -10.33 -8.33
N ALA A 227 9.99 -9.38 -7.41
CA ALA A 227 9.05 -9.52 -6.30
C ALA A 227 7.58 -9.79 -6.73
N PRO A 228 7.00 -9.11 -7.74
CA PRO A 228 5.64 -9.39 -8.20
C PRO A 228 5.49 -10.82 -8.74
N TYR A 229 6.41 -11.25 -9.60
CA TYR A 229 6.42 -12.59 -10.19
C TYR A 229 6.60 -13.70 -9.16
N ARG A 230 7.47 -13.47 -8.17
CA ARG A 230 7.65 -14.39 -7.03
C ARG A 230 6.34 -14.53 -6.25
N ARG A 231 5.63 -13.42 -6.03
CA ARG A 231 4.34 -13.41 -5.31
C ARG A 231 3.31 -14.26 -6.03
N ASP A 232 3.19 -14.13 -7.35
CA ASP A 232 2.23 -14.89 -8.15
C ASP A 232 2.44 -16.41 -7.98
N VAL A 233 3.68 -16.88 -8.06
CA VAL A 233 3.96 -18.32 -7.95
C VAL A 233 3.92 -18.83 -6.50
N ALA A 234 4.19 -17.98 -5.50
CA ALA A 234 4.25 -18.40 -4.09
C ALA A 234 2.95 -18.95 -3.52
N TRP A 235 1.80 -18.69 -4.15
CA TRP A 235 0.51 -19.22 -3.72
C TRP A 235 0.33 -20.71 -4.03
N ILE A 236 1.07 -21.22 -5.03
CA ILE A 236 0.87 -22.57 -5.57
C ILE A 236 2.18 -23.34 -5.76
N ALA A 237 3.33 -22.71 -5.54
CA ALA A 237 4.64 -23.32 -5.61
C ALA A 237 4.95 -24.07 -4.32
N ASP A 238 5.62 -25.22 -4.45
CA ASP A 238 6.20 -25.89 -3.28
C ASP A 238 7.52 -25.23 -2.83
N SER A 239 8.07 -25.68 -1.69
CA SER A 239 9.30 -25.11 -1.14
C SER A 239 10.53 -25.32 -2.04
N THR A 240 10.56 -26.40 -2.84
CA THR A 240 11.65 -26.69 -3.77
C THR A 240 11.57 -25.79 -5.00
N GLU A 241 10.37 -25.56 -5.53
CA GLU A 241 10.14 -24.62 -6.61
C GLU A 241 10.49 -23.18 -6.18
N LEU A 242 10.09 -22.76 -4.98
CA LEU A 242 10.46 -21.45 -4.44
C LEU A 242 11.97 -21.31 -4.23
N ALA A 243 12.63 -22.33 -3.66
CA ALA A 243 14.08 -22.32 -3.53
C ALA A 243 14.78 -22.27 -4.91
N SER A 244 14.24 -22.95 -5.91
CA SER A 244 14.73 -22.87 -7.29
C SER A 244 14.59 -21.46 -7.85
N TRP A 245 13.45 -20.80 -7.64
CA TRP A 245 13.25 -19.40 -8.02
C TRP A 245 14.24 -18.47 -7.33
N ASP A 246 14.36 -18.59 -6.00
CA ASP A 246 15.21 -17.71 -5.17
C ASP A 246 16.70 -17.90 -5.46
N SER A 247 17.10 -19.06 -6.01
CA SER A 247 18.49 -19.34 -6.40
C SER A 247 18.89 -18.75 -7.76
N MET A 248 17.92 -18.33 -8.58
CA MET A 248 18.23 -17.77 -9.90
C MET A 248 18.92 -16.41 -9.75
N ARG A 249 19.92 -16.16 -10.61
CA ARG A 249 20.41 -14.80 -10.80
C ARG A 249 19.31 -14.01 -11.51
N THR A 250 18.88 -12.91 -10.91
CA THR A 250 17.78 -12.08 -11.40
C THR A 250 18.15 -11.24 -12.62
N ALA A 251 19.13 -11.63 -13.44
CA ALA A 251 19.53 -10.91 -14.64
C ALA A 251 19.67 -11.88 -15.83
N GLY A 252 19.06 -11.55 -16.98
CA GLY A 252 19.36 -12.22 -18.25
C GLY A 252 18.35 -13.27 -18.76
N GLY A 253 17.05 -13.16 -18.42
CA GLY A 253 15.99 -13.98 -19.05
C GLY A 253 15.73 -15.36 -18.43
N ASP A 254 16.56 -15.80 -17.47
CA ASP A 254 16.37 -17.07 -16.75
C ASP A 254 15.00 -17.15 -16.06
N ALA A 255 14.52 -16.03 -15.50
CA ALA A 255 13.22 -15.94 -14.84
C ALA A 255 12.05 -16.23 -15.79
N ALA A 256 12.07 -15.67 -17.01
CA ALA A 256 11.05 -15.93 -18.02
C ALA A 256 11.03 -17.41 -18.44
N ALA A 257 12.20 -18.00 -18.64
CA ALA A 257 12.32 -19.42 -18.99
C ALA A 257 11.82 -20.33 -17.84
N TRP A 258 12.15 -19.99 -16.60
CA TRP A 258 11.67 -20.70 -15.42
C TRP A 258 10.15 -20.62 -15.30
N LEU A 259 9.55 -19.43 -15.42
CA LEU A 259 8.10 -19.23 -15.33
C LEU A 259 7.35 -19.98 -16.44
N ARG A 260 7.88 -19.98 -17.67
CA ARG A 260 7.28 -20.78 -18.75
C ARG A 260 7.22 -22.26 -18.38
N ARG A 261 8.32 -22.83 -17.89
CA ARG A 261 8.34 -24.23 -17.43
C ARG A 261 7.39 -24.47 -16.26
N PHE A 262 7.37 -23.56 -15.29
CA PHE A 262 6.51 -23.65 -14.10
C PHE A 262 5.03 -23.76 -14.47
N TRP A 263 4.55 -22.86 -15.35
CA TRP A 263 3.16 -22.84 -15.80
C TRP A 263 2.85 -24.00 -16.77
N GLN A 264 3.74 -24.31 -17.71
CA GLN A 264 3.56 -25.43 -18.64
C GLN A 264 3.43 -26.78 -17.92
N ARG A 265 4.24 -27.04 -16.86
CA ARG A 265 4.10 -28.27 -16.07
C ARG A 265 2.71 -28.40 -15.45
N ARG A 266 2.12 -27.28 -15.00
CA ARG A 266 0.78 -27.25 -14.40
C ARG A 266 -0.33 -27.36 -15.43
N ASP A 267 -0.14 -26.79 -16.62
CA ASP A 267 -1.07 -27.01 -17.75
C ASP A 267 -1.09 -28.50 -18.13
N LEU A 268 0.10 -29.12 -18.27
CA LEU A 268 0.24 -30.53 -18.64
C LEU A 268 -0.32 -31.48 -17.58
N ALA A 269 -0.06 -31.23 -16.30
CA ALA A 269 -0.57 -32.04 -15.20
C ALA A 269 -2.11 -32.09 -15.16
N ASP A 270 -2.76 -31.01 -15.63
CA ASP A 270 -4.21 -30.86 -15.69
C ASP A 270 -4.82 -31.17 -17.07
N LEU A 271 -4.00 -31.59 -18.05
CA LEU A 271 -4.40 -31.81 -19.44
C LEU A 271 -5.07 -30.59 -20.08
N ARG A 272 -4.56 -29.39 -19.79
CA ARG A 272 -5.08 -28.11 -20.30
C ARG A 272 -4.21 -27.53 -21.42
N PRO A 273 -4.79 -26.70 -22.31
CA PRO A 273 -4.01 -25.94 -23.29
C PRO A 273 -2.94 -25.05 -22.63
N PRO A 274 -1.81 -24.78 -23.31
CA PRO A 274 -0.77 -23.88 -22.80
C PRO A 274 -1.30 -22.50 -22.41
N GLY A 275 -0.91 -22.01 -21.23
CA GLY A 275 -1.30 -20.70 -20.70
C GLY A 275 -2.59 -20.70 -19.88
N SER A 276 -3.35 -21.81 -19.87
CA SER A 276 -4.63 -21.89 -19.16
C SER A 276 -4.47 -21.67 -17.66
N ARG A 277 -3.42 -22.22 -17.04
CA ARG A 277 -3.16 -22.10 -15.61
C ARG A 277 -2.73 -20.70 -15.20
N LEU A 278 -2.00 -20.00 -16.05
CA LEU A 278 -1.61 -18.62 -15.80
C LEU A 278 -2.85 -17.69 -15.84
N ALA A 279 -3.70 -17.86 -16.85
CA ALA A 279 -4.96 -17.11 -16.95
C ALA A 279 -5.88 -17.40 -15.75
N GLU A 280 -6.00 -18.68 -15.37
CA GLU A 280 -6.76 -19.10 -14.18
C GLU A 280 -6.20 -18.49 -12.90
N HIS A 281 -4.88 -18.43 -12.74
CA HIS A 281 -4.24 -17.82 -11.57
C HIS A 281 -4.67 -16.35 -11.39
N PHE A 282 -4.59 -15.53 -12.44
CA PHE A 282 -5.03 -14.14 -12.38
C PHE A 282 -6.54 -13.99 -12.21
N ALA A 283 -7.35 -14.90 -12.77
CA ALA A 283 -8.79 -14.92 -12.50
C ALA A 283 -9.09 -15.18 -11.02
N ARG A 284 -8.46 -16.20 -10.42
CA ARG A 284 -8.63 -16.55 -9.00
C ARG A 284 -8.12 -15.46 -8.07
N TYR A 285 -6.97 -14.85 -8.39
CA TYR A 285 -6.41 -13.74 -7.63
C TYR A 285 -7.39 -12.56 -7.58
N ARG A 286 -7.98 -12.17 -8.73
CA ARG A 286 -8.99 -11.10 -8.77
C ARG A 286 -10.25 -11.44 -7.97
N THR A 287 -10.71 -12.69 -8.01
CA THR A 287 -11.84 -13.12 -7.18
C THR A 287 -11.50 -12.99 -5.69
N ALA A 288 -10.31 -13.45 -5.29
CA ALA A 288 -9.87 -13.37 -3.89
C ALA A 288 -9.69 -11.94 -3.37
N LEU A 289 -9.44 -10.95 -4.24
CA LEU A 289 -9.40 -9.54 -3.85
C LEU A 289 -10.78 -8.92 -3.62
N ARG A 290 -11.86 -9.52 -4.16
CA ARG A 290 -13.23 -9.01 -4.03
C ARG A 290 -13.96 -9.51 -2.78
N ASP A 291 -13.57 -10.68 -2.29
CA ASP A 291 -14.15 -11.36 -1.13
C ASP A 291 -13.57 -10.82 0.19
#